data_AF-A0A2V5KHQ9-F1
#
_entry.id   AF-A0A2V5KHQ9-F1
#
_cell.length_a   1.000
_cell.length_b   1.000
_cell.length_c   1.000
_cell.angle_alpha   90.00
_cell.angle_beta   90.00
_cell.angle_gamma   90.00
#
_symmetry.space_group_name_H-M   'P 1'
#
loop_
_entity.id
_entity.type
_entity.pdbx_description
1 polymer ?
#
loop_
_entity_poly.entity_id
_entity_poly.type
_entity_poly.pdbx_seq_one_letter_code
_entity_poly.pdbx_strand_id
1 'polypeptide(L)'
;MAEEVEKVNPALVTRDEEGKPYTVRYEAVNAMLLNEFLKEHRKVKEQGATMAELKKEIVSLTTTVREQAMQIQKVSAQVAMRGLAPQMALSSQ
;
A
#
# COMPACT_ATOMS: atom_id res chain seq x y z
N MET A 1 16.32 4.54 -34.14
CA MET A 1 16.59 3.59 -33.02
C MET A 1 17.90 3.88 -32.28
N ALA A 2 19.09 3.65 -32.85
CA ALA A 2 20.36 3.94 -32.15
C ALA A 2 20.52 5.44 -31.82
N GLU A 3 20.12 6.33 -32.73
CA GLU A 3 20.10 7.79 -32.52
C GLU A 3 19.16 8.25 -31.39
N GLU A 4 18.04 7.55 -31.18
CA GLU A 4 17.09 7.86 -30.11
C GLU A 4 17.65 7.45 -28.74
N VAL A 5 18.33 6.30 -28.69
CA VAL A 5 19.03 5.84 -27.49
C VAL A 5 20.24 6.73 -27.19
N GLU A 6 20.95 7.24 -28.21
CA GLU A 6 22.08 8.15 -28.03
C GLU A 6 21.65 9.44 -27.32
N LYS A 7 20.49 10.01 -27.68
CA LYS A 7 19.97 11.23 -27.03
C LYS A 7 19.66 11.05 -25.54
N VAL A 8 19.31 9.83 -25.12
CA VAL A 8 18.96 9.51 -23.73
C VAL A 8 20.19 9.06 -22.94
N ASN A 9 21.03 8.20 -23.53
CA ASN A 9 22.27 7.73 -22.95
C ASN A 9 23.28 7.33 -24.04
N PRO A 10 24.23 8.22 -24.42
CA PRO A 10 25.22 7.96 -25.45
C PRO A 10 26.11 6.75 -25.19
N ALA A 11 26.32 6.38 -23.91
CA ALA A 11 27.16 5.23 -23.54
C ALA A 11 26.56 3.88 -23.95
N LEU A 12 25.27 3.85 -24.29
CA LEU A 12 24.56 2.65 -24.73
C LEU A 12 24.61 2.45 -26.26
N VAL A 13 25.36 3.27 -26.98
CA VAL A 13 25.42 3.23 -28.45
C VAL A 13 26.87 3.06 -28.90
N THR A 14 27.10 2.19 -29.88
CA THR A 14 28.38 2.11 -30.60
C THR A 14 28.32 3.00 -31.83
N ARG A 15 29.43 3.66 -32.13
CA ARG A 15 29.57 4.56 -33.29
C ARG A 15 30.37 3.91 -34.41
N ASP A 16 30.09 4.31 -35.64
CA ASP A 16 30.87 3.91 -36.82
C ASP A 16 32.18 4.71 -36.96
N GLU A 17 32.90 4.49 -38.06
CA GLU A 17 34.18 5.16 -38.37
C GLU A 17 34.04 6.69 -38.56
N GLU A 18 32.84 7.17 -38.88
CA GLU A 18 32.52 8.60 -39.00
C GLU A 18 32.07 9.20 -37.66
N GLY A 19 32.03 8.39 -36.60
CA GLY A 19 31.58 8.78 -35.28
C GLY A 19 30.06 8.89 -35.14
N LYS A 20 29.28 8.38 -36.10
CA LYS A 20 27.81 8.42 -36.07
C LYS A 20 27.25 7.20 -35.33
N PRO A 21 26.09 7.34 -34.65
CA PRO A 21 25.39 6.23 -34.01
C PRO A 21 25.11 5.08 -34.98
N TYR A 22 25.64 3.90 -34.68
CA TYR A 22 25.51 2.75 -35.57
C TYR A 22 24.62 1.65 -34.99
N THR A 23 24.85 1.25 -33.73
CA THR A 23 24.00 0.24 -33.07
C THR A 23 23.95 0.42 -31.55
N VAL A 24 22.95 -0.18 -30.92
CA VAL A 24 22.78 -0.16 -29.46
C VAL A 24 23.56 -1.31 -28.84
N ARG A 25 24.21 -1.06 -27.70
CA ARG A 25 24.90 -2.07 -26.88
C ARG A 25 23.87 -2.93 -26.16
N TYR A 26 23.27 -3.89 -26.87
CA TYR A 26 22.20 -4.74 -26.35
C TYR A 26 22.58 -5.48 -25.06
N GLU A 27 23.82 -5.93 -24.90
CA GLU A 27 24.29 -6.55 -23.66
C GLU A 27 24.25 -5.58 -22.47
N ALA A 28 24.65 -4.31 -22.69
CA ALA A 28 24.60 -3.28 -21.67
C ALA A 28 23.15 -2.92 -21.30
N VAL A 29 22.26 -2.84 -22.29
CA VAL A 29 20.83 -2.62 -22.09
C VAL A 29 20.21 -3.79 -21.31
N ASN A 30 20.52 -5.03 -21.66
CA ASN A 30 20.00 -6.22 -20.98
C ASN A 30 20.46 -6.29 -19.51
N ALA A 31 21.72 -5.94 -19.23
CA ALA A 31 22.23 -5.86 -17.85
C ALA A 31 21.55 -4.75 -17.04
N MET A 32 21.26 -3.59 -17.66
CA MET A 32 20.49 -2.53 -17.02
C MET A 32 19.04 -2.95 -16.77
N LEU A 33 18.37 -3.57 -17.74
CA LEU A 33 17.00 -4.07 -17.61
C LEU A 33 16.89 -5.14 -16.52
N LEU A 34 17.87 -6.04 -16.42
CA LEU A 34 17.90 -7.04 -15.35
C LEU A 34 18.03 -6.38 -13.97
N ASN A 35 18.87 -5.36 -13.83
CA ASN A 35 18.99 -4.60 -12.59
C ASN A 35 17.67 -3.90 -12.22
N GLU A 36 17.02 -3.24 -13.16
CA GLU A 36 15.73 -2.59 -12.94
C GLU A 36 14.63 -3.61 -12.61
N PHE A 37 14.60 -4.75 -13.31
CA PHE A 37 13.69 -5.85 -13.00
C PHE A 37 13.89 -6.37 -11.56
N LEU A 38 15.13 -6.56 -11.12
CA LEU A 38 15.44 -7.01 -9.75
C LEU A 38 15.07 -5.95 -8.70
N LYS A 39 15.21 -4.65 -9.00
CA LYS A 39 14.78 -3.57 -8.12
C LYS A 39 13.25 -3.57 -7.98
N GLU A 40 12.52 -3.58 -9.08
CA GLU A 40 11.06 -3.58 -9.05
C GLU A 40 10.50 -4.85 -8.41
N HIS A 41 11.10 -6.02 -8.66
CA HIS A 41 10.69 -7.26 -7.99
C HIS A 41 10.87 -7.19 -6.47
N ARG A 42 11.97 -6.60 -5.98
CA ARG A 42 12.15 -6.35 -4.53
C ARG A 42 11.10 -5.40 -3.99
N LYS A 43 10.85 -4.28 -4.68
CA LYS A 43 9.83 -3.31 -4.29
C LYS A 43 8.44 -3.93 -4.23
N VAL A 44 8.05 -4.74 -5.21
CA VAL A 44 6.78 -5.47 -5.23
C VAL A 44 6.69 -6.46 -4.06
N LYS A 45 7.77 -7.17 -3.74
CA LYS A 45 7.81 -8.05 -2.56
C LYS A 45 7.63 -7.28 -1.25
N GLU A 46 8.32 -6.17 -1.08
CA GLU A 46 8.22 -5.31 0.11
C GLU A 46 6.81 -4.75 0.25
N GLN A 47 6.23 -4.22 -0.84
CA GLN A 47 4.84 -3.77 -0.88
C GLN A 47 3.85 -4.89 -0.53
N GLY A 48 4.08 -6.11 -1.04
CA GLY A 48 3.28 -7.28 -0.72
C GLY A 48 3.33 -7.62 0.78
N ALA A 49 4.50 -7.55 1.40
CA ALA A 49 4.67 -7.77 2.83
C ALA A 49 3.96 -6.69 3.67
N THR A 50 4.13 -5.41 3.34
CA THR A 50 3.42 -4.31 4.00
C THR A 50 1.91 -4.45 3.86
N MET A 51 1.42 -4.83 2.68
CA MET A 51 -0.01 -5.02 2.45
C MET A 51 -0.58 -6.19 3.26
N ALA A 52 0.20 -7.24 3.51
CA ALA A 52 -0.21 -8.34 4.39
C ALA A 52 -0.33 -7.88 5.85
N GLU A 53 0.62 -7.09 6.36
CA GLU A 53 0.56 -6.56 7.73
C GLU A 53 -0.62 -5.59 7.90
N LEU A 54 -0.81 -4.67 6.95
CA LEU A 54 -1.94 -3.73 6.99
C LEU A 54 -3.29 -4.46 6.97
N LYS A 55 -3.44 -5.55 6.22
CA LYS A 55 -4.66 -6.37 6.23
C LYS A 55 -4.93 -6.96 7.62
N LYS A 56 -3.89 -7.43 8.30
CA LYS A 56 -4.00 -7.97 9.66
C LYS A 56 -4.40 -6.89 10.66
N GLU A 57 -3.79 -5.71 10.58
CA GLU A 57 -4.15 -4.55 11.42
C GLU A 57 -5.62 -4.13 11.21
N ILE A 58 -6.09 -4.09 9.97
CA ILE A 58 -7.49 -3.77 9.65
C ILE A 58 -8.46 -4.77 10.27
N VAL A 59 -8.15 -6.08 10.22
CA VAL A 59 -9.00 -7.11 10.84
C VAL A 59 -9.03 -6.95 12.36
N SER A 60 -7.87 -6.68 12.98
CA SER A 60 -7.78 -6.39 14.41
C SER A 60 -8.63 -5.18 14.80
N LEU A 61 -8.47 -4.06 14.08
CA LEU A 61 -9.21 -2.83 14.32
C LEU A 61 -10.72 -3.03 14.12
N THR A 62 -11.12 -3.75 13.09
CA THR A 62 -12.54 -4.08 12.84
C THR A 62 -13.15 -4.88 13.99
N THR A 63 -12.37 -5.77 14.60
CA THR A 63 -12.81 -6.55 15.76
C THR A 63 -13.01 -5.63 16.97
N THR A 64 -12.02 -4.78 17.27
CA THR A 64 -12.10 -3.80 18.35
C THR A 64 -13.30 -2.86 18.18
N VAL A 65 -13.55 -2.36 16.97
CA VAL A 65 -14.70 -1.48 16.68
C VAL A 65 -16.02 -2.21 16.94
N ARG A 66 -16.14 -3.48 16.55
CA ARG A 66 -17.35 -4.28 16.83
C ARG A 66 -17.55 -4.50 18.33
N GLU A 67 -16.49 -4.81 19.08
CA GLU A 67 -16.55 -4.97 20.53
C GLU A 67 -16.96 -3.68 21.23
N GLN A 68 -16.40 -2.54 20.82
CA GLN A 68 -16.77 -1.23 21.34
C GLN A 68 -18.25 -0.92 21.05
N ALA A 69 -18.75 -1.24 19.86
CA ALA A 69 -20.18 -1.07 19.54
C ALA A 69 -21.09 -1.87 20.49
N MET A 70 -20.74 -3.12 20.82
CA MET A 70 -21.48 -3.94 21.79
C MET A 70 -21.42 -3.34 23.20
N GLN A 71 -20.25 -2.85 23.62
CA GLN A 71 -20.09 -2.21 24.92
C GLN A 71 -20.92 -0.92 25.03
N ILE A 72 -20.91 -0.09 23.99
CA ILE A 72 -21.73 1.12 23.92
C ILE A 72 -23.21 0.76 24.02
N GLN A 73 -23.69 -0.23 23.26
CA GLN A 73 -25.08 -0.68 23.33
C GLN A 73 -25.48 -1.12 24.76
N LYS A 74 -24.61 -1.87 25.42
CA LYS A 74 -24.82 -2.32 26.81
C LYS A 74 -24.90 -1.14 27.77
N VAL A 75 -23.97 -0.19 27.68
CA VAL A 75 -23.96 1.01 28.54
C VAL A 75 -25.19 1.86 28.27
N SER A 76 -25.58 2.06 27.02
CA SER A 76 -26.80 2.80 26.65
C SER A 76 -28.06 2.18 27.27
N ALA A 77 -28.19 0.85 27.23
CA ALA A 77 -29.31 0.16 27.87
C ALA A 77 -29.32 0.36 29.40
N GLN A 78 -28.16 0.28 30.06
CA GLN A 78 -28.03 0.52 31.50
C GLN A 78 -28.40 1.95 31.90
N VAL A 79 -27.97 2.94 31.11
CA VAL A 79 -28.31 4.35 31.34
C VAL A 79 -29.81 4.58 31.15
N ALA A 80 -30.42 4.03 30.10
CA ALA A 80 -31.86 4.13 29.87
C ALA A 80 -32.68 3.55 31.04
N MET A 81 -32.31 2.37 31.54
CA MET A 81 -32.97 1.75 32.71
C MET A 81 -32.84 2.61 33.97
N ARG A 82 -31.66 3.22 34.22
CA ARG A 82 -31.45 4.12 35.35
C ARG A 82 -32.22 5.43 35.22
N GLY A 83 -32.50 5.91 34.01
CA GLY A 83 -33.34 7.09 33.77
C GLY A 83 -34.83 6.84 34.05
N LEU A 84 -35.30 5.60 33.87
CA LEU A 84 -36.70 5.21 34.08
C LEU A 84 -37.04 4.89 35.53
N ALA A 85 -36.11 4.33 36.31
CA ALA A 85 -36.34 3.98 37.71
C ALA A 85 -36.77 5.16 38.62
N PRO A 86 -36.24 6.39 38.47
CA PRO A 86 -36.72 7.56 39.19
C PRO A 86 -38.15 7.97 38.83
N GLN A 87 -38.57 7.86 37.56
CA GLN A 87 -39.90 8.31 37.11
C GLN A 87 -41.04 7.39 37.58
N MET A 88 -40.77 6.08 37.68
CA MET A 88 -41.77 5.12 38.19
C MET A 88 -42.04 5.29 39.69
N ALA A 89 -41.05 5.74 40.47
CA ALA A 89 -41.22 6.01 41.90
C ALA A 89 -42.08 7.25 42.19
N LEU A 90 -42.09 8.24 41.29
CA LEU A 90 -42.90 9.46 41.43
C LEU A 90 -44.35 9.33 40.94
N SER A 91 -44.65 8.32 40.11
CA SER A 91 -45.98 8.15 39.49
C SER A 91 -46.94 7.27 40.31
N SER A 92 -46.52 6.85 41.51
CA SER A 92 -47.23 5.84 42.33
C SER A 92 -47.68 6.37 43.70
N GLN A 93 -47.78 7.69 43.88
CA GLN A 93 -48.33 8.33 45.09
C GLN A 93 -49.67 8.99 44.81
#